data_AF-A0A1F9A8K0-F1
#
_entry.id   AF-A0A1F9A8K0-F1
#
_cell.length_a   1.000
_cell.length_b   1.000
_cell.length_c   1.000
_cell.angle_alpha   90.00
_cell.angle_beta   90.00
_cell.angle_gamma   90.00
#
_symmetry.space_group_name_H-M   'P 1'
#
loop_
_entity.id
_entity.type
_entity.pdbx_description
1 polymer ?
#
loop_
_entity_poly.entity_id
_entity_poly.type
_entity_poly.pdbx_seq_one_letter_code
_entity_poly.pdbx_strand_id
1 'polypeptide(L)' 'MTERETLIKIQDNGEILVLLDGRRLRVRPGDFPKSRSWLPMEELEISDDSSDPMFTVKIRNIEEREEILAMWG' A
#
# COMPACT_ATOMS: atom_id res chain seq x y z
N MET A 1 3.50 -9.03 -11.53
CA MET A 1 2.59 -8.17 -12.31
C MET A 1 2.53 -6.82 -11.61
N THR A 2 2.25 -5.72 -12.34
CA THR A 2 2.15 -4.38 -11.75
C THR A 2 0.80 -3.78 -12.13
N GLU A 3 0.08 -3.25 -11.16
CA GLU A 3 -1.20 -2.57 -11.33
C GLU A 3 -1.18 -1.19 -10.67
N ARG A 4 -2.12 -0.32 -11.07
CA ARG A 4 -2.29 1.01 -10.49
C ARG A 4 -3.67 1.14 -9.89
N GLU A 5 -3.72 1.69 -8.69
CA GLU A 5 -4.95 1.87 -7.94
C GLU A 5 -4.96 3.18 -7.16
N THR A 6 -6.15 3.68 -6.82
CA THR A 6 -6.29 4.92 -6.04
C THR A 6 -6.53 4.60 -4.58
N LEU A 7 -5.74 5.21 -3.69
CA LEU A 7 -5.98 5.15 -2.25
C LEU A 7 -7.21 5.99 -1.92
N ILE A 8 -8.22 5.44 -1.23
CA ILE A 8 -9.37 6.25 -0.76
C ILE A 8 -9.39 6.45 0.74
N LYS A 9 -8.79 5.56 1.53
CA LYS A 9 -8.66 5.76 2.97
C LYS A 9 -7.56 4.90 3.58
N ILE A 10 -7.05 5.40 4.69
CA ILE A 10 -6.16 4.69 5.60
C ILE A 10 -6.93 4.40 6.89
N GLN A 11 -6.87 3.15 7.35
CA GLN A 11 -7.48 2.70 8.59
C GLN A 11 -6.42 2.17 9.56
N ASP A 12 -6.82 1.93 10.80
CA ASP A 12 -6.00 1.31 11.85
C ASP A 12 -4.61 1.94 11.97
N ASN A 13 -4.57 3.28 11.96
CA ASN A 13 -3.36 4.07 12.12
C ASN A 13 -2.23 3.75 11.11
N GLY A 14 -2.60 3.43 9.85
CA GLY A 14 -1.64 3.10 8.79
C GLY A 14 -1.50 1.61 8.50
N GLU A 15 -2.18 0.74 9.26
CA GLU A 15 -2.09 -0.70 9.04
C GLU A 15 -2.92 -1.20 7.86
N ILE A 16 -3.96 -0.46 7.46
CA ILE A 16 -4.83 -0.87 6.35
C ILE A 16 -4.99 0.27 5.35
N LEU A 17 -4.62 0.00 4.10
CA LEU A 17 -4.92 0.83 2.94
C LEU A 17 -6.15 0.27 2.24
N VAL A 18 -7.11 1.14 1.92
CA VAL A 18 -8.30 0.75 1.16
C VAL A 18 -8.29 1.46 -0.19
N LEU A 19 -8.42 0.65 -1.23
CA LEU A 19 -8.37 1.07 -2.63
C LEU A 19 -9.76 1.40 -3.17
N LEU A 20 -9.81 2.15 -4.25
CA LEU A 20 -11.05 2.66 -4.86
C LEU A 20 -12.05 1.54 -5.21
N ASP A 21 -11.53 0.40 -5.66
CA ASP A 21 -12.32 -0.78 -6.00
C ASP A 21 -12.82 -1.58 -4.77
N GLY A 22 -12.47 -1.14 -3.57
CA GLY A 22 -12.86 -1.73 -2.30
C GLY A 22 -11.89 -2.79 -1.76
N ARG A 23 -10.84 -3.15 -2.51
CA ARG A 23 -9.78 -4.04 -2.01
C ARG A 23 -9.03 -3.41 -0.84
N ARG A 24 -8.44 -4.27 -0.01
CA ARG A 24 -7.70 -3.87 1.19
C ARG A 24 -6.31 -4.45 1.16
N LEU A 25 -5.35 -3.62 1.54
CA LEU A 25 -3.95 -3.99 1.70
C LEU A 25 -3.57 -3.78 3.16
N ARG A 26 -3.06 -4.84 3.79
CA ARG A 26 -2.55 -4.81 5.15
C ARG A 26 -1.06 -4.50 5.12
N VAL A 27 -0.69 -3.32 5.59
CA VAL A 27 0.70 -2.88 5.65
C VAL A 27 1.44 -3.67 6.71
N ARG A 28 2.69 -4.03 6.42
CA ARG A 28 3.53 -4.72 7.39
C ARG A 28 3.79 -3.82 8.61
N PRO A 29 3.71 -4.35 9.85
CA PRO A 29 4.01 -3.57 11.04
C PRO A 29 5.41 -2.94 10.97
N GLY A 30 5.47 -1.62 11.08
CA GLY A 30 6.72 -0.85 11.08
C GLY A 30 7.14 -0.28 9.72
N ASP A 31 6.52 -0.71 8.61
CA ASP A 31 6.86 -0.19 7.28
C ASP A 31 6.11 1.10 6.93
N PHE A 32 4.93 1.34 7.52
CA PHE A 32 4.24 2.61 7.30
C PHE A 32 4.98 3.75 8.04
N PRO A 33 5.48 4.79 7.34
CA PRO A 33 6.25 5.85 7.97
C PRO A 33 5.36 6.65 8.93
N LYS A 34 5.62 6.55 10.23
CA LYS A 34 4.85 7.27 11.28
C LYS A 34 4.89 8.80 11.14
N SER A 35 5.81 9.34 10.35
CA SER A 35 6.05 10.77 10.16
C SER A 35 5.30 11.38 8.97
N ARG A 36 4.68 10.58 8.09
CA ARG A 36 4.01 11.06 6.87
C ARG A 36 2.75 10.26 6.57
N SER A 37 1.67 10.97 6.29
CA SER A 37 0.36 10.36 6.02
C SER A 37 0.08 10.47 4.54
N TRP A 38 0.15 9.35 3.81
CA TRP A 38 -0.39 9.27 2.46
C TRP A 38 -1.84 9.79 2.49
N LEU A 39 -2.21 10.57 1.48
CA LEU A 39 -3.50 11.23 1.41
C LEU A 39 -4.49 10.41 0.58
N PRO A 40 -5.80 10.47 0.91
CA PRO A 40 -6.82 9.99 -0.01
C PRO A 40 -6.66 10.64 -1.40
N MET A 41 -6.99 9.87 -2.42
CA MET A 41 -6.90 10.17 -3.86
C MET A 41 -5.50 10.09 -4.47
N GLU A 42 -4.46 9.73 -3.71
CA GLU A 42 -3.13 9.46 -4.27
C GLU A 42 -3.10 8.15 -5.08
N GLU A 43 -2.30 8.12 -6.15
CA GLU A 43 -2.12 6.93 -6.98
C GLU A 43 -1.04 6.02 -6.40
N LEU A 44 -1.39 4.74 -6.28
CA LEU A 44 -0.53 3.68 -5.82
C LEU A 44 -0.18 2.75 -6.98
N GLU A 45 1.11 2.44 -7.13
CA GLU A 45 1.58 1.34 -7.96
C GLU A 45 1.80 0.12 -7.09
N ILE A 46 1.08 -0.96 -7.38
CA ILE A 46 1.11 -2.22 -6.62
C ILE A 46 1.78 -3.26 -7.49
N SER A 47 2.81 -3.92 -6.98
CA SER A 47 3.54 -4.96 -7.71
C SER A 47 3.82 -6.17 -6.84
N ASP A 48 3.79 -7.35 -7.46
CA ASP A 48 4.15 -8.59 -6.76
C ASP A 48 5.64 -8.57 -6.38
N ASP A 49 5.95 -8.89 -5.12
CA ASP A 49 7.33 -9.20 -4.74
C ASP A 49 7.62 -10.67 -5.06
N SER A 50 8.23 -10.90 -6.23
CA SER A 50 8.61 -12.25 -6.68
C SER A 50 9.65 -12.95 -5.80
N SER A 51 10.24 -12.24 -4.83
CA SER A 51 11.25 -12.78 -3.92
C SER A 51 10.70 -13.26 -2.58
N ASP A 52 9.42 -12.99 -2.26
CA ASP A 52 8.81 -13.33 -0.98
C ASP A 52 7.78 -14.47 -1.08
N PRO A 53 7.98 -15.61 -0.38
CA PRO A 53 7.01 -16.70 -0.34
C PRO A 53 5.71 -16.37 0.42
N MET A 54 5.61 -15.23 1.11
CA MET A 54 4.42 -14.82 1.88
C MET A 54 3.36 -14.06 1.07
N PHE A 55 3.47 -13.99 -0.26
CA PHE A 55 2.54 -13.22 -1.12
C PHE A 55 2.53 -11.72 -0.75
N THR A 56 3.70 -11.19 -0.43
CA THR A 56 3.89 -9.76 -0.16
C THR A 56 3.82 -8.98 -1.47
N VAL A 57 3.06 -7.89 -1.48
CA VAL A 57 3.07 -6.90 -2.55
C VAL A 57 3.86 -5.68 -2.11
N LYS A 58 4.57 -5.09 -3.06
CA LYS A 58 5.21 -3.79 -2.91
C LYS A 58 4.25 -2.72 -3.37
N ILE A 59 4.00 -1.74 -2.52
CA ILE A 59 3.16 -0.58 -2.80
C ILE A 59 4.05 0.63 -2.88
N ARG A 60 3.96 1.34 -4.00
CA ARG A 60 4.64 2.62 -4.22
C ARG A 60 3.63 3.74 -4.36
N ASN A 61 3.78 4.77 -3.53
CA ASN A 61 3.09 6.04 -3.74
C ASN A 61 3.81 6.81 -4.85
N ILE A 62 3.09 7.16 -5.93
CA ILE A 62 3.71 7.73 -7.13
C ILE A 62 4.20 9.17 -6.88
N GLU A 63 3.45 9.90 -6.07
CA GLU A 63 3.60 11.32 -5.76
C GLU A 63 4.78 11.55 -4.82
N GLU A 64 4.82 10.79 -3.71
CA GLU A 64 5.86 10.91 -2.68
C GLU A 64 7.10 10.03 -2.98
N ARG A 65 7.00 9.11 -3.95
CA ARG A 65 8.02 8.10 -4.29
C ARG A 65 8.41 7.19 -3.12
N GLU A 66 7.52 7.02 -2.16
CA GLU A 66 7.69 6.12 -1.03
C GLU A 66 7.25 4.70 -1.39
N GLU A 67 7.99 3.71 -0.91
CA GLU A 67 7.68 2.29 -1.09
C GLU A 67 7.49 1.62 0.27
N ILE A 68 6.44 0.81 0.39
CA ILE A 68 6.15 -0.01 1.56
C ILE A 68 5.80 -1.44 1.12
N LEU A 69 5.86 -2.38 2.07
CA LEU A 69 5.40 -3.74 1.85
C LEU A 69 4.05 -3.96 2.52
N ALA A 70 3.19 -4.71 1.83
CA ALA A 70 1.87 -5.06 2.31
C ALA A 70 1.47 -6.46 1.84
N MET A 71 0.36 -6.95 2.38
CA MET A 71 -0.28 -8.19 1.97
C MET A 71 -1.73 -7.89 1.61
N TRP A 72 -2.31 -8.64 0.67
CA TRP A 72 -3.75 -8.60 0.44
C TRP A 72 -4.49 -9.06 1.71
N GLY A 73 -5.45 -8.25 2.16
CA GLY A 73 -6.21 -8.46 3.40
C GLY A 73 -7.68 -8.84 3.20
#